data_AF-A0AAE5H8H5-F1
#
_entry.id   AF-A0AAE5H8H5-F1
#
_cell.length_a   1.000
_cell.length_b   1.000
_cell.length_c   1.000
_cell.angle_alpha   90.00
_cell.angle_beta   90.00
_cell.angle_gamma   90.00
#
_symmetry.space_group_name_H-M   'P 1'
#
loop_
_entity.id
_entity.type
_entity.pdbx_description
1 polymer ?
#
loop_
_entity_poly.entity_id
_entity_poly.type
_entity_poly.pdbx_seq_one_letter_code
_entity_poly.pdbx_strand_id
1 'polypeptide(L)' 'MSNKKKLILNLKFNNQERVECARSPDLCKECEDRQRCEELELFYYSYSKKDILKCITNDERRI' A
#
# COMPACT_ATOMS: atom_id res chain seq x y z
N MET A 1 -14.12 -11.09 14.51
CA MET A 1 -12.69 -11.30 14.21
C MET A 1 -12.11 -9.99 13.72
N SER A 2 -11.02 -9.51 14.34
CA SER A 2 -10.35 -8.29 13.89
C SER A 2 -9.64 -8.58 12.57
N ASN A 3 -10.05 -7.93 11.48
CA ASN A 3 -9.41 -8.04 10.16
C ASN A 3 -8.10 -7.23 10.07
N LYS A 4 -7.44 -6.98 11.21
CA LYS A 4 -6.16 -6.28 11.27
C LYS A 4 -5.07 -7.19 10.72
N LYS A 5 -4.41 -6.72 9.67
CA LYS A 5 -3.29 -7.39 9.00
C LYS A 5 -2.03 -6.55 9.15
N LYS A 6 -0.89 -7.23 9.24
CA LYS A 6 0.45 -6.64 9.26
C LYS A 6 1.02 -6.65 7.85
N LEU A 7 1.83 -5.63 7.57
CA LEU A 7 2.40 -5.30 6.27
C LEU A 7 3.77 -4.67 6.50
N ILE A 8 4.79 -5.10 5.76
CA ILE A 8 6.10 -4.43 5.74
C ILE A 8 6.26 -3.82 4.36
N LEU A 9 6.52 -2.52 4.29
CA LEU A 9 6.74 -1.79 3.05
C LEU A 9 7.94 -0.89 3.18
N ASN A 10 8.62 -0.68 2.07
CA ASN A 10 9.53 0.44 1.91
C ASN A 10 8.75 1.61 1.35
N LEU A 11 8.70 2.71 2.10
CA LEU A 11 8.04 3.95 1.68
C LEU A 11 9.08 5.01 1.30
N LYS A 12 8.81 5.72 0.21
CA LYS A 12 9.53 6.94 -0.16
C LYS A 12 8.61 8.12 0.06
N PHE A 13 9.11 9.14 0.74
CA PHE A 13 8.41 10.41 0.93
C PHE A 13 9.00 11.49 0.03
N ASN A 14 8.15 12.37 -0.48
CA ASN A 14 8.60 13.57 -1.17
C ASN A 14 8.94 14.69 -0.16
N ASN A 15 9.42 15.83 -0.66
CA ASN A 15 9.79 16.98 0.18
C ASN A 15 8.60 17.63 0.94
N GLN A 16 7.38 17.14 0.74
CA GLN A 16 6.15 17.59 1.39
C GLN A 16 5.60 16.52 2.34
N GLU A 17 6.42 15.54 2.72
CA GLU A 17 6.07 14.43 3.62
C GLU A 17 4.94 13.53 3.10
N ARG A 18 4.68 13.55 1.78
CA ARG A 18 3.69 12.68 1.15
C ARG A 18 4.37 11.44 0.61
N VAL A 19 3.69 10.29 0.76
CA VAL A 19 4.16 9.02 0.17
C VAL A 19 4.18 9.16 -1.34
N GLU A 20 5.38 9.15 -1.92
CA GLU A 20 5.64 9.15 -3.35
C GLU A 20 5.66 7.73 -3.90
N CYS A 21 6.19 6.78 -3.12
CA CYS A 21 6.23 5.37 -3.49
C CYS A 21 6.05 4.47 -2.26
N ALA A 22 5.39 3.33 -2.47
CA ALA A 22 5.20 2.28 -1.47
C ALA A 22 5.38 0.92 -2.15
N ARG A 23 6.45 0.20 -1.82
CA ARG A 23 6.76 -1.10 -2.45
C ARG A 23 7.07 -2.15 -1.39
N SER A 24 6.81 -3.42 -1.71
CA SER A 24 7.33 -4.53 -0.92
C SER A 24 8.86 -4.45 -0.87
N PRO A 25 9.50 -4.87 0.23
CA PRO A 25 10.96 -4.74 0.39
C PRO A 25 11.75 -5.33 -0.78
N ASP A 26 11.31 -6.48 -1.33
CA ASP A 26 11.96 -7.12 -2.48
C ASP A 26 11.85 -6.31 -3.77
N LEU A 27 10.74 -5.58 -3.97
CA LEU A 27 10.50 -4.73 -5.14
C LEU A 27 11.19 -3.35 -5.03
N CYS A 28 11.70 -3.02 -3.85
CA CYS A 28 12.45 -1.80 -3.59
C CYS A 28 13.94 -1.94 -3.96
N LYS A 29 14.43 -3.16 -4.21
CA LYS A 29 15.81 -3.43 -4.67
C LYS A 29 16.11 -2.73 -6.00
N GLU A 30 15.10 -2.45 -6.80
CA GLU A 30 15.21 -1.78 -8.11
C GLU A 30 15.14 -0.24 -8.03
N CYS A 31 14.96 0.34 -6.85
CA CYS A 31 14.95 1.80 -6.71
C CYS A 31 16.37 2.36 -6.83
N GLU A 32 16.58 3.28 -7.76
CA GLU A 32 17.87 3.97 -7.97
C GLU A 32 18.34 4.69 -6.69
N ASP A 33 17.40 5.23 -5.92
CA ASP A 33 17.67 6.00 -4.71
C ASP A 33 17.23 5.24 -3.45
N ARG A 34 17.86 4.08 -3.19
CA ARG A 34 17.56 3.23 -2.02
C ARG A 34 17.67 3.98 -0.69
N GLN A 35 18.47 5.04 -0.61
CA GLN A 35 18.68 5.81 0.61
C GLN A 35 17.44 6.62 1.03
N ARG A 36 16.48 6.81 0.12
CA ARG A 36 15.21 7.51 0.41
C ARG A 36 14.02 6.57 0.62
N CYS A 37 14.27 5.27 0.74
CA CYS A 37 13.24 4.27 0.98
C CYS A 37 13.37 3.73 2.40
N GLU A 38 12.43 4.14 3.26
CA GLU A 38 12.40 3.75 4.66
C GLU A 38 11.55 2.48 4.83
N GLU A 39 12.09 1.46 5.50
CA GLU A 39 11.34 0.26 5.86
C GLU A 39 10.40 0.58 7.02
N LEU A 40 9.10 0.36 6.81
CA LEU A 40 8.04 0.62 7.77
C LEU A 40 7.19 -0.61 7.99
N GLU A 41 6.96 -0.90 9.27
CA GLU A 41 5.98 -1.89 9.72
C GLU A 41 4.61 -1.22 9.90
N LEU A 42 3.65 -1.63 9.09
CA LEU A 42 2.32 -1.05 9.01
C LEU A 42 1.26 -2.09 9.37
N PHE A 43 0.12 -1.58 9.87
CA PHE A 43 -1.07 -2.38 10.11
C PHE A 43 -2.27 -1.76 9.40
N TYR A 44 -3.07 -2.60 8.77
CA TYR A 44 -4.27 -2.17 8.07
C TYR A 44 -5.45 -3.09 8.38
N TYR A 45 -6.66 -2.58 8.23
CA TYR A 45 -7.87 -3.40 8.31
C TYR A 45 -8.27 -3.81 6.91
N SER A 46 -8.22 -5.11 6.61
CA SER A 46 -8.63 -5.57 5.29
C SER A 46 -10.14 -5.46 5.11
N TYR A 47 -10.56 -4.94 3.96
CA TYR A 47 -11.96 -4.96 3.55
C TYR A 47 -12.53 -6.37 3.55
N SER A 48 -13.82 -6.49 3.89
CA SER A 48 -14.51 -7.77 3.76
C SER A 48 -14.71 -8.12 2.29
N LYS A 49 -14.88 -9.41 1.98
CA LYS A 49 -15.23 -9.86 0.61
C LYS A 49 -16.46 -9.11 0.06
N LYS A 50 -17.44 -8.83 0.93
CA LYS A 50 -18.65 -8.09 0.57
C LYS A 50 -18.33 -6.64 0.15
N ASP A 51 -17.46 -5.96 0.88
CA ASP A 51 -17.08 -4.58 0.58
C ASP A 51 -16.27 -4.49 -0.72
N ILE A 52 -15.36 -5.46 -0.94
CA ILE A 52 -14.59 -5.57 -2.18
C ILE A 52 -15.52 -5.79 -3.37
N LEU A 53 -16.48 -6.73 -3.26
CA LEU A 53 -17.46 -6.99 -4.32
C LEU A 53 -18.33 -5.76 -4.60
N LYS A 54 -18.77 -5.04 -3.57
CA LYS A 54 -19.53 -3.80 -3.73
C LYS A 54 -18.72 -2.73 -4.48
N CYS A 55 -17.44 -2.58 -4.16
CA CYS A 55 -16.54 -1.65 -4.85
C CYS A 55 -16.40 -2.00 -6.34
N ILE A 56 -16.15 -3.27 -6.67
CA ILE A 56 -16.04 -3.75 -8.05
C ILE A 56 -17.37 -3.56 -8.82
N THR A 57 -18.50 -3.74 -8.14
CA THR A 57 -19.83 -3.63 -8.77
C THR A 57 -20.22 -2.19 -9.06
N ASN A 58 -19.73 -1.24 -8.26
CA ASN A 58 -19.96 0.20 -8.42
C ASN A 58 -18.83 0.92 -9.16
N ASP A 59 -17.87 0.20 -9.77
CA ASP A 59 -16.89 0.85 -10.63
C ASP A 59 -17.61 1.30 -11.92
N GLU A 60 -17.88 2.60 -12.01
CA GLU A 60 -18.55 3.26 -13.13
C GLU A 60 -17.81 3.09 -14.46
N ARG A 61 -16.56 2.58 -14.45
CA ARG A 61 -15.80 2.22 -15.65
C ARG A 61 -16.15 0.83 -16.21
N ARG A 62 -17.12 0.12 -15.61
CA ARG A 62 -17.82 -1.00 -16.26
C ARG A 62 -18.76 -0.46 -17.34
N ILE A 63 -18.16 0.00 -18.43
CA ILE A 63 -18.82 0.23 -19.73
C ILE A 63 -18.46 -0.95 -20.63
#